data_AF-A0A8T5LBZ5-F1
#
_entry.id   AF-A0A8T5LBZ5-F1
#
_cell.length_a   1.000
_cell.length_b   1.000
_cell.length_c   1.000
_cell.angle_alpha   90.00
_cell.angle_beta   90.00
_cell.angle_gamma   90.00
#
_symmetry.space_group_name_H-M   'P 1'
#
loop_
_entity.id
_entity.type
_entity.pdbx_description
1 polymer ?
#
loop_
_entity_poly.entity_id
_entity_poly.type
_entity_poly.pdbx_seq_one_letter_code
_entity_poly.pdbx_strand_id
1 'polypeptide(L)'
;MDNLENNKRFKEWRKNYRKRPDIKEKIRILAVTKYKERIREYDKEYRKRPEIKSRINTKERMRRKTDMKFAIINRLRRSLNHALTKYSKTGKIMGSKKYGINWGKVIKGLKPFPVSVKKYEIDHIKPLHSFNLDNRKEIKKTFDPSNLQWLTIEENRVKSGKIIESSGGNRKFPTNA
;
A
#
# COMPACT_ATOMS: atom_id res chain seq x y z
N MET A 1 -28.68 -40.84 -1.82
CA MET A 1 -27.58 -40.44 -0.90
C MET A 1 -26.18 -40.62 -1.51
N ASP A 2 -26.04 -41.08 -2.76
CA ASP A 2 -24.75 -41.50 -3.36
C ASP A 2 -23.78 -40.39 -3.83
N ASN A 3 -24.25 -39.16 -3.99
CA ASN A 3 -23.42 -38.08 -4.54
C ASN A 3 -22.41 -37.52 -3.51
N LEU A 4 -22.81 -37.48 -2.23
CA LEU A 4 -21.96 -37.00 -1.14
C LEU A 4 -20.82 -37.98 -0.81
N GLU A 5 -21.10 -39.28 -0.82
CA GLU A 5 -20.15 -40.35 -0.54
C GLU A 5 -19.08 -40.45 -1.65
N ASN A 6 -19.51 -40.37 -2.91
CA ASN A 6 -18.62 -40.34 -4.07
C ASN A 6 -17.72 -39.10 -4.08
N ASN A 7 -18.25 -37.93 -3.69
CA ASN A 7 -17.46 -36.71 -3.58
C ASN A 7 -16.41 -36.80 -2.46
N LYS A 8 -16.75 -37.41 -1.31
CA LYS A 8 -15.80 -37.67 -0.21
C LYS A 8 -14.68 -38.60 -0.67
N ARG A 9 -15.01 -39.74 -1.27
CA ARG A 9 -14.03 -40.71 -1.81
C ARG A 9 -13.10 -40.07 -2.84
N PHE A 10 -13.64 -39.25 -3.74
CA PHE A 10 -12.85 -38.56 -4.75
C PHE A 10 -11.91 -37.50 -4.16
N LYS A 11 -12.35 -36.76 -3.14
CA LYS A 11 -11.49 -35.81 -2.40
C LYS A 11 -10.34 -36.53 -1.69
N GLU A 12 -10.63 -37.66 -1.07
CA GLU A 12 -9.65 -38.47 -0.36
C GLU A 12 -8.63 -39.10 -1.30
N TRP A 13 -9.09 -39.67 -2.41
CA TRP A 13 -8.22 -40.14 -3.49
C TRP A 13 -7.30 -39.03 -4.00
N ARG A 14 -7.83 -37.83 -4.29
CA ARG A 14 -7.02 -36.67 -4.70
C ARG A 14 -5.97 -36.28 -3.66
N LYS A 15 -6.33 -36.32 -2.37
CA LYS A 15 -5.42 -36.02 -1.26
C LYS A 15 -4.27 -37.02 -1.21
N ASN A 16 -4.56 -38.31 -1.38
CA ASN A 16 -3.55 -39.37 -1.36
C ASN A 16 -2.70 -39.39 -2.63
N TYR A 17 -3.30 -39.18 -3.80
CA TYR A 17 -2.58 -39.08 -5.07
C TYR A 17 -1.53 -37.97 -5.07
N ARG A 18 -1.85 -36.79 -4.51
CA ARG A 18 -0.91 -35.66 -4.37
C ARG A 18 0.22 -35.91 -3.36
N LYS A 19 0.10 -36.90 -2.48
CA LYS A 19 1.16 -37.22 -1.51
C LYS A 19 2.28 -38.06 -2.13
N ARG A 20 2.01 -38.74 -3.24
CA ARG A 20 2.98 -39.61 -3.91
C ARG A 20 4.24 -38.81 -4.33
N PRO A 21 5.45 -39.33 -4.10
CA PRO A 21 6.70 -38.59 -4.36
C PRO A 21 6.87 -38.14 -5.82
N ASP A 22 6.53 -39.00 -6.78
CA ASP A 22 6.55 -38.73 -8.23
C ASP A 22 5.63 -37.57 -8.61
N ILE A 23 4.43 -37.55 -8.04
CA ILE A 23 3.45 -36.48 -8.26
C ILE A 23 3.92 -35.18 -7.60
N LYS A 24 4.48 -35.24 -6.40
CA LYS A 24 5.06 -34.06 -5.73
C LYS A 24 6.18 -33.43 -6.55
N GLU A 25 7.09 -34.25 -7.06
CA GLU A 25 8.22 -33.76 -7.86
C GLU A 25 7.75 -33.17 -9.20
N LYS A 26 6.79 -33.83 -9.86
CA LYS A 26 6.15 -33.27 -11.08
C LYS A 26 5.48 -31.92 -10.82
N ILE A 27 4.76 -31.78 -9.70
CA ILE A 27 4.14 -30.50 -9.30
C ILE A 27 5.21 -29.45 -9.01
N ARG A 28 6.31 -29.81 -8.32
CA ARG A 28 7.43 -28.92 -8.03
C ARG A 28 8.07 -28.40 -9.32
N ILE A 29 8.38 -29.30 -10.25
CA ILE A 29 8.95 -28.96 -11.56
C ILE A 29 7.98 -28.04 -12.31
N LEU A 30 6.69 -28.38 -12.41
CA LEU A 30 5.70 -27.50 -13.04
C LEU A 30 5.59 -26.13 -12.34
N ALA A 31 5.70 -26.07 -11.01
CA ALA A 31 5.64 -24.80 -10.27
C ALA A 31 6.87 -23.91 -10.49
N VAL A 32 8.03 -24.48 -10.83
CA VAL A 32 9.31 -23.77 -10.99
C VAL A 32 9.65 -23.49 -12.47
N THR A 33 9.13 -24.27 -13.41
CA THR A 33 9.42 -24.19 -14.85
C THR A 33 8.61 -23.14 -15.61
N LYS A 34 8.73 -23.15 -16.95
CA LYS A 34 8.01 -22.37 -17.98
C LYS A 34 6.51 -22.19 -17.75
N TYR A 35 5.86 -23.07 -16.97
CA TYR A 35 4.46 -22.90 -16.58
C TYR A 35 4.24 -21.66 -15.69
N LYS A 36 5.17 -21.34 -14.79
CA LYS A 36 5.13 -20.12 -13.98
C LYS A 36 5.23 -18.87 -14.84
N GLU A 37 6.09 -18.89 -15.84
CA GLU A 37 6.25 -17.79 -16.81
C GLU A 37 4.99 -17.62 -17.65
N ARG A 38 4.44 -18.72 -18.18
CA ARG A 38 3.18 -18.73 -18.93
C ARG A 38 2.01 -18.18 -18.12
N ILE A 39 1.89 -18.56 -16.84
CA ILE A 39 0.86 -18.00 -15.95
C ILE A 39 1.08 -16.50 -15.75
N ARG A 40 2.32 -16.06 -15.51
CA ARG A 40 2.62 -14.62 -15.34
C ARG A 40 2.29 -13.82 -16.59
N GLU A 41 2.60 -14.36 -17.76
CA GLU A 41 2.32 -13.73 -19.05
C GLU A 41 0.81 -13.69 -19.32
N TYR A 42 0.12 -14.81 -19.14
CA TYR A 42 -1.33 -14.89 -19.20
C TYR A 42 -1.99 -13.89 -18.24
N ASP A 43 -1.55 -13.83 -16.98
CA ASP A 43 -2.05 -12.86 -15.99
C ASP A 43 -1.79 -11.41 -16.41
N LYS A 44 -0.61 -11.14 -16.99
CA LYS A 44 -0.24 -9.82 -17.50
C LYS A 44 -1.17 -9.40 -18.63
N GLU A 45 -1.46 -10.29 -19.57
CA GLU A 45 -2.39 -10.03 -20.69
C GLU A 45 -3.84 -9.94 -20.22
N TYR A 46 -4.29 -10.87 -19.39
CA TYR A 46 -5.63 -10.89 -18.82
C TYR A 46 -5.94 -9.57 -18.07
N ARG A 47 -4.96 -9.04 -17.32
CA ARG A 47 -5.10 -7.74 -16.62
C ARG A 47 -5.13 -6.52 -17.55
N LYS A 48 -4.66 -6.64 -18.80
CA LYS A 48 -4.76 -5.55 -19.79
C LYS A 48 -6.18 -5.39 -20.34
N ARG A 49 -7.01 -6.44 -20.26
CA ARG A 49 -8.40 -6.41 -20.77
C ARG A 49 -9.20 -5.28 -20.11
N PRO A 50 -9.93 -4.44 -20.89
CA PRO A 50 -10.63 -3.27 -20.35
C PRO A 50 -11.60 -3.59 -19.21
N GLU A 51 -12.38 -4.67 -19.34
CA GLU A 51 -13.34 -5.12 -18.33
C GLU A 51 -12.68 -5.47 -17.00
N ILE A 52 -11.54 -6.18 -17.05
CA ILE A 52 -10.79 -6.59 -15.87
C ILE A 52 -10.19 -5.37 -15.18
N LYS A 53 -9.61 -4.45 -15.95
CA LYS A 53 -9.08 -3.18 -15.44
C LYS A 53 -10.18 -2.34 -14.80
N SER A 54 -11.34 -2.24 -15.44
CA SER A 54 -12.51 -1.53 -14.92
C SER A 54 -12.98 -2.12 -13.58
N ARG A 55 -13.15 -3.45 -13.52
CA ARG A 55 -13.55 -4.17 -12.29
C ARG A 55 -12.58 -3.92 -11.14
N ILE A 56 -11.27 -4.01 -11.39
CA ILE A 56 -10.22 -3.75 -10.38
C ILE A 56 -10.31 -2.30 -9.90
N ASN A 57 -10.40 -1.34 -10.82
CA ASN A 57 -10.46 0.08 -10.50
C ASN A 57 -11.70 0.44 -9.69
N THR A 58 -12.86 -0.13 -10.02
CA THR A 58 -14.12 0.05 -9.30
C THR A 58 -14.02 -0.47 -7.87
N LYS A 59 -13.52 -1.70 -7.70
CA LYS A 59 -13.29 -2.29 -6.37
C LYS A 59 -12.35 -1.43 -5.51
N GLU A 60 -11.24 -0.99 -6.10
CA GLU A 60 -10.26 -0.11 -5.44
C GLU A 60 -10.84 1.27 -5.09
N ARG A 61 -11.67 1.86 -5.98
CA ARG A 61 -12.37 3.11 -5.73
C ARG A 61 -13.36 2.98 -4.58
N MET A 62 -14.14 1.89 -4.54
CA MET A 62 -15.07 1.63 -3.45
C MET A 62 -14.34 1.42 -2.12
N ARG A 63 -13.26 0.65 -2.11
CA ARG A 63 -12.46 0.44 -0.90
C ARG A 63 -11.88 1.74 -0.35
N ARG A 64 -11.44 2.67 -1.21
CA ARG A 64 -10.99 4.01 -0.75
C ARG A 64 -12.11 4.88 -0.18
N LYS A 65 -13.36 4.64 -0.57
CA LYS A 65 -14.52 5.37 -0.02
C LYS A 65 -14.94 4.81 1.33
N THR A 66 -14.89 3.49 1.50
CA THR A 66 -15.41 2.80 2.69
C THR A 66 -14.35 2.57 3.77
N ASP A 67 -13.10 2.31 3.39
CA ASP A 67 -11.99 2.05 4.32
C ASP A 67 -11.05 3.28 4.37
N MET A 68 -11.28 4.12 5.38
CA MET A 68 -10.51 5.33 5.62
C MET A 68 -9.02 5.06 5.82
N LYS A 69 -8.68 3.98 6.54
CA LYS A 69 -7.28 3.60 6.79
C LYS A 69 -6.61 3.23 5.48
N PHE A 70 -7.29 2.44 4.64
CA PHE A 70 -6.78 2.09 3.32
C PHE A 70 -6.57 3.32 2.43
N ALA A 71 -7.50 4.29 2.45
CA ALA A 71 -7.36 5.53 1.70
C ALA A 71 -6.11 6.33 2.13
N ILE A 72 -5.90 6.51 3.43
CA ILE A 72 -4.73 7.19 4.01
C ILE A 72 -3.42 6.48 3.62
N ILE A 73 -3.35 5.17 3.82
CA ILE A 73 -2.16 4.38 3.43
C ILE A 73 -1.86 4.54 1.96
N ASN A 74 -2.89 4.50 1.10
CA ASN A 74 -2.69 4.60 -0.33
C ASN A 74 -2.15 5.99 -0.73
N ARG A 75 -2.65 7.08 -0.11
CA ARG A 75 -2.11 8.43 -0.30
C ARG A 75 -0.62 8.49 0.11
N LEU A 76 -0.28 7.98 1.29
CA LEU A 76 1.11 7.97 1.78
C LEU A 76 2.04 7.12 0.91
N ARG A 77 1.58 5.98 0.40
CA ARG A 77 2.36 5.14 -0.54
C ARG A 77 2.62 5.86 -1.87
N ARG A 78 1.66 6.63 -2.37
CA ARG A 78 1.84 7.47 -3.55
C ARG A 78 2.83 8.60 -3.28
N SER A 79 2.73 9.25 -2.12
CA SER A 79 3.67 10.27 -1.67
C SER A 79 5.11 9.73 -1.59
N LEU A 80 5.31 8.57 -0.95
CA LEU A 80 6.62 7.88 -0.92
C LEU A 80 7.15 7.58 -2.33
N ASN A 81 6.29 7.08 -3.22
CA ASN A 81 6.70 6.80 -4.60
C ASN A 81 7.14 8.07 -5.33
N HIS A 82 6.34 9.13 -5.22
CA HIS A 82 6.67 10.42 -5.81
C HIS A 82 7.98 10.98 -5.25
N ALA A 83 8.15 10.95 -3.93
CA ALA A 83 9.35 11.43 -3.26
C ALA A 83 10.61 10.72 -3.76
N LEU A 84 10.59 9.38 -3.78
CA LEU A 84 11.74 8.61 -4.23
C LEU A 84 12.01 8.80 -5.72
N THR A 85 10.98 8.77 -6.58
CA THR A 85 11.18 8.99 -8.02
C THR A 85 11.73 10.39 -8.32
N LYS A 86 11.36 11.41 -7.54
CA LYS A 86 11.73 12.81 -7.81
C LYS A 86 13.03 13.25 -7.14
N TYR A 87 13.30 12.79 -5.92
CA TYR A 87 14.38 13.33 -5.09
C TYR A 87 15.44 12.28 -4.68
N SER A 88 15.33 11.02 -5.11
CA SER A 88 16.41 10.03 -4.97
C SER A 88 17.02 9.70 -6.31
N LYS A 89 18.29 9.31 -6.34
CA LYS A 89 19.01 8.97 -7.59
C LYS A 89 18.48 7.70 -8.22
N THR A 90 18.08 6.72 -7.40
CA THR A 90 17.71 5.38 -7.86
C THR A 90 16.20 5.20 -8.04
N GLY A 91 15.39 6.16 -7.58
CA GLY A 91 13.96 5.97 -7.48
C GLY A 91 13.54 4.92 -6.45
N LYS A 92 12.31 4.43 -6.57
CA LYS A 92 11.76 3.42 -5.65
C LYS A 92 12.13 2.01 -6.09
N ILE A 93 13.16 1.46 -5.46
CA ILE A 93 13.64 0.09 -5.70
C ILE A 93 13.08 -0.94 -4.72
N MET A 94 12.42 -0.51 -3.63
CA MET A 94 11.94 -1.42 -2.57
C MET A 94 10.50 -1.19 -2.11
N GLY A 95 9.95 -2.19 -1.43
CA GLY A 95 8.74 -2.03 -0.64
C GLY A 95 8.97 -1.20 0.63
N SER A 96 7.97 -0.42 1.04
CA SER A 96 8.01 0.49 2.22
C SER A 96 8.57 -0.13 3.52
N LYS A 97 8.31 -1.41 3.80
CA LYS A 97 8.83 -2.10 4.99
C LYS A 97 10.37 -2.15 5.00
N LYS A 98 11.02 -2.28 3.83
CA LYS A 98 12.49 -2.29 3.72
C LYS A 98 13.12 -0.91 3.95
N TYR A 99 12.34 0.17 3.81
CA TYR A 99 12.72 1.52 4.23
C TYR A 99 12.42 1.79 5.71
N GLY A 100 11.96 0.80 6.47
CA GLY A 100 11.63 0.96 7.89
C GLY A 100 10.29 1.64 8.17
N ILE A 101 9.46 1.87 7.15
CA ILE A 101 8.16 2.54 7.30
C ILE A 101 7.10 1.54 7.77
N ASN A 102 6.48 1.84 8.91
CA ASN A 102 5.37 1.07 9.47
C ASN A 102 4.07 1.86 9.35
N TRP A 103 3.28 1.58 8.30
CA TRP A 103 2.02 2.26 8.05
C TRP A 103 1.02 2.17 9.21
N GLY A 104 1.02 1.09 9.99
CA GLY A 104 0.16 0.95 11.17
C GLY A 104 0.50 1.99 12.25
N LYS A 105 1.79 2.20 12.51
CA LYS A 105 2.26 3.24 13.45
C LYS A 105 1.94 4.64 12.92
N VAL A 106 2.19 4.89 11.63
CA VAL A 106 1.90 6.18 10.97
C VAL A 106 0.42 6.55 11.10
N ILE A 107 -0.48 5.63 10.78
CA ILE A 107 -1.93 5.87 10.89
C ILE A 107 -2.34 6.11 12.34
N LYS A 108 -1.72 5.41 13.30
CA LYS A 108 -2.03 5.59 14.73
C LYS A 108 -1.65 7.02 15.18
N GLY A 109 -0.51 7.54 14.74
CA GLY A 109 -0.08 8.91 15.05
C GLY A 109 -0.86 10.01 14.32
N LEU A 110 -1.48 9.70 13.17
CA LEU A 110 -2.35 10.63 12.44
C LEU A 110 -3.78 10.73 13.01
N LYS A 111 -4.09 10.02 14.10
CA LYS A 111 -5.39 10.15 14.78
C LYS A 111 -5.40 11.40 15.67
N PRO A 112 -6.56 12.08 15.83
CA PRO A 112 -7.85 11.78 15.20
C PRO A 112 -7.87 12.11 13.71
N PHE A 113 -8.68 11.38 12.93
CA PHE A 113 -8.86 11.72 11.52
C PHE A 113 -9.86 12.86 11.37
N PRO A 114 -9.65 13.77 10.40
CA PRO A 114 -10.63 14.81 10.12
C PRO A 114 -11.95 14.18 9.64
N VAL A 115 -13.07 14.79 10.06
CA VAL A 115 -14.44 14.37 9.68
C VAL A 115 -14.59 14.28 8.16
N SER A 116 -13.94 15.18 7.42
CA SER A 116 -13.94 15.20 5.96
C SER A 116 -12.52 15.16 5.37
N VAL A 117 -11.97 13.98 5.16
CA VAL A 117 -10.69 13.75 4.44
C VAL A 117 -10.62 14.27 3.00
N LYS A 118 -11.72 14.82 2.46
CA LYS A 118 -11.73 15.52 1.17
C LYS A 118 -11.23 16.97 1.29
N LYS A 119 -11.38 17.59 2.46
CA LYS A 119 -10.94 18.97 2.72
C LYS A 119 -9.51 19.06 3.25
N TYR A 120 -8.96 17.92 3.66
CA TYR A 120 -7.64 17.81 4.30
C TYR A 120 -6.67 16.95 3.49
N GLU A 121 -5.41 17.36 3.52
CA GLU A 121 -4.27 16.66 2.99
C GLU A 121 -3.29 16.29 4.11
N ILE A 122 -2.52 15.23 3.87
CA ILE A 122 -1.44 14.84 4.76
C ILE A 122 -0.20 15.55 4.25
N ASP A 123 0.28 16.50 5.03
CA ASP A 123 1.47 17.29 4.75
C ASP A 123 2.66 16.81 5.59
N HIS A 124 3.87 17.08 5.09
CA HIS A 124 5.10 16.83 5.84
C HIS A 124 5.56 18.13 6.49
N ILE A 125 5.70 18.15 7.82
CA ILE A 125 6.17 19.31 8.58
C ILE A 125 7.52 19.77 8.03
N LYS A 126 8.51 18.87 8.03
CA LYS A 126 9.74 19.02 7.26
C LYS A 126 9.50 18.48 5.83
N PRO A 127 9.64 19.31 4.79
CA PRO A 127 9.34 18.94 3.40
C PRO A 127 10.21 17.79 2.89
N LEU A 128 9.63 16.94 2.02
CA LEU A 128 10.31 15.76 1.47
C LEU A 128 11.64 16.07 0.74
N HIS A 129 11.73 17.20 0.04
CA HIS A 129 12.92 17.59 -0.72
C HIS A 129 14.09 18.04 0.17
N SER A 130 13.86 18.25 1.47
CA SER A 130 14.89 18.65 2.44
C SER A 130 15.61 17.47 3.11
N PHE A 131 15.30 16.24 2.69
CA PHE A 131 15.93 15.01 3.17
C PHE A 131 16.78 14.38 2.07
N ASN A 132 17.84 13.70 2.47
CA ASN A 132 18.60 12.82 1.59
C ASN A 132 17.84 11.49 1.41
N LEU A 133 17.07 11.39 0.32
CA LEU A 133 16.27 10.21 0.01
C LEU A 133 17.05 9.05 -0.62
N ASP A 134 18.38 9.14 -0.70
CA ASP A 134 19.24 7.98 -0.95
C ASP A 134 19.58 7.23 0.37
N ASN A 135 19.36 7.87 1.53
CA ASN A 135 19.59 7.28 2.85
C ASN A 135 18.30 6.68 3.44
N ARG A 136 18.29 5.36 3.67
CA ARG A 136 17.13 4.67 4.29
C ARG A 136 16.72 5.21 5.64
N LYS A 137 17.66 5.64 6.50
CA LYS A 137 17.34 6.19 7.81
C LYS A 137 16.56 7.50 7.67
N GLU A 138 16.87 8.30 6.65
CA GLU A 138 16.16 9.55 6.38
C GLU A 138 14.80 9.31 5.72
N ILE A 139 14.68 8.36 4.79
CA ILE A 139 13.38 7.95 4.24
C ILE A 139 12.44 7.48 5.35
N LYS A 140 12.96 6.78 6.37
CA LYS A 140 12.16 6.40 7.54
C LYS A 140 11.64 7.63 8.31
N LYS A 141 12.50 8.64 8.50
CA LYS A 141 12.16 9.87 9.22
C LYS A 141 11.09 10.69 8.48
N THR A 142 11.12 10.71 7.15
CA THR A 142 10.16 11.51 6.38
C THR A 142 8.72 11.08 6.62
N PHE A 143 8.49 9.77 6.77
CA PHE A 143 7.17 9.19 7.07
C PHE A 143 7.00 8.82 8.54
N ASP A 144 7.81 9.35 9.45
CA ASP A 144 7.54 9.21 10.89
C ASP A 144 6.26 10.01 11.24
N PRO A 145 5.36 9.49 12.11
CA PRO A 145 4.20 10.25 12.53
C PRO A 145 4.52 11.65 13.06
N SER A 146 5.70 11.87 13.66
CA SER A 146 6.12 13.18 14.15
C SER A 146 6.40 14.20 13.05
N ASN A 147 6.57 13.76 11.80
CA ASN A 147 6.83 14.62 10.65
C ASN A 147 5.59 14.82 9.76
N LEU A 148 4.44 14.23 10.12
CA LEU A 148 3.22 14.30 9.33
C LEU A 148 2.15 15.08 10.08
N GLN A 149 1.39 15.89 9.35
CA GLN A 149 0.28 16.67 9.90
C GLN A 149 -0.89 16.69 8.93
N TRP A 150 -2.10 16.91 9.46
CA TRP A 150 -3.24 17.29 8.63
C TRP A 150 -3.21 18.79 8.42
N LEU A 151 -3.31 19.20 7.17
CA LEU A 151 -3.62 20.57 6.78
C LEU A 151 -4.86 20.56 5.91
N THR A 152 -5.64 21.62 5.96
CA THR A 152 -6.60 21.87 4.89
C THR A 152 -5.87 22.02 3.55
N ILE A 153 -6.57 21.75 2.45
CA ILE A 153 -5.99 21.93 1.10
C ILE A 153 -5.45 23.37 0.92
N GLU A 154 -6.15 24.36 1.46
CA GLU A 154 -5.77 25.77 1.38
C GLU A 154 -4.48 26.06 2.15
N GLU A 155 -4.40 25.66 3.43
CA GLU A 155 -3.19 25.81 4.24
C GLU A 155 -1.99 25.11 3.61
N ASN A 156 -2.19 23.92 3.04
CA ASN A 156 -1.11 23.18 2.41
C ASN A 156 -0.56 23.90 1.16
N ARG A 157 -1.45 24.51 0.37
CA ARG A 157 -1.07 25.31 -0.80
C ARG A 157 -0.30 26.57 -0.40
N VAL A 158 -0.74 27.26 0.66
CA VAL A 158 -0.05 28.44 1.20
C VAL A 158 1.33 28.06 1.73
N LYS A 159 1.43 26.94 2.45
CA LYS A 159 2.71 26.40 2.94
C LYS A 159 3.68 26.14 1.80
N SER A 160 3.21 25.62 0.66
CA SER A 160 4.00 25.42 -0.56
C SER A 160 5.35 24.69 -0.32
N GLY A 161 5.34 23.71 0.58
CA GLY A 161 6.55 22.97 0.93
C GLY A 161 7.63 23.79 1.64
N LYS A 162 7.30 24.94 2.25
CA LYS A 162 8.19 25.67 3.17
C LYS A 162 8.24 24.99 4.53
N ILE A 163 9.36 25.14 5.24
CA ILE A 163 9.45 24.83 6.66
C ILE A 163 8.80 26.00 7.39
N ILE A 164 7.68 25.75 8.07
CA ILE A 164 7.08 26.74 8.95
C ILE A 164 7.80 26.60 10.28
N GLU A 165 8.66 27.55 10.62
CA GLU A 165 9.16 27.65 11.99
C GLU A 165 7.96 27.86 12.89
N SER A 166 7.75 26.92 13.81
CA SER A 166 6.61 26.96 14.72
C SER A 166 6.77 28.16 15.65
N SER A 167 6.07 29.25 15.36
CA SER A 167 5.67 30.20 16.38
C SER A 167 4.70 29.50 17.34
N GLY A 168 5.26 28.83 18.36
CA GLY A 168 4.66 28.56 19.67
C GLY A 168 3.21 28.10 19.78
N GLY A 169 2.65 27.35 18.82
CA GLY A 169 1.25 26.96 18.84
C GLY A 169 1.06 25.46 18.69
N ASN A 170 0.81 24.76 19.80
CA ASN A 170 0.28 23.39 19.81
C ASN A 170 -1.05 23.37 19.03
N ARG A 171 -1.02 23.07 17.73
CA ARG A 171 -2.25 22.85 16.92
C ARG A 171 -2.88 21.52 17.32
N LYS A 172 -3.54 21.51 18.49
CA LYS A 172 -4.52 20.49 18.84
C LYS A 172 -5.74 20.73 17.95
N PHE A 173 -6.09 19.72 17.15
CA PHE A 173 -7.30 19.74 16.34
C PHE A 173 -8.53 20.01 17.23
N PRO A 174 -9.52 20.77 16.75
CA PRO A 174 -10.77 20.94 17.49
C PRO A 174 -11.44 19.57 17.61
N THR A 175 -11.50 19.07 18.85
CA THR A 175 -12.50 18.09 19.25
C THR A 175 -13.82 18.85 19.32
N ASN A 176 -14.64 18.75 18.28
CA ASN A 176 -16.01 19.22 18.39
C ASN A 176 -16.79 18.23 19.26
N ALA A 177 -17.45 18.81 20.27
CA ALA A 177 -18.55 18.24 21.03
C ALA A 177 -19.67 17.72 20.12
#